data_AF-A0A8J8MDZ5-F1
#
_entry.id   AF-A0A8J8MDZ5-F1
#
_cell.length_a   1.000
_cell.length_b   1.000
_cell.length_c   1.000
_cell.angle_alpha   90.00
_cell.angle_beta   90.00
_cell.angle_gamma   90.00
#
_symmetry.space_group_name_H-M   'P 1'
#
loop_
_entity.id
_entity.type
_entity.pdbx_description
1 polymer ?
#
loop_
_entity_poly.entity_id
_entity_poly.type
_entity_poly.pdbx_seq_one_letter_code
_entity_poly.pdbx_strand_id
1 'polypeptide(L)'
;MLKNILLIFTLLFLLVGCQNQNSSNTDKVIDNSDLENVDKVEEDIEVIDNNDGSDDNILEYKLVLNNMEVDLNSTFTFKEISNISKENLSILRNAIFAKYGYVFSTSKYDNFFRKQSWYEPKETITDINVLLNENDLLNIDLILKAEKNFNALSNNLTVVEQSLVGFWHETPYVAAGYGEVYKFNSDRTYSFHFSQYIGDNRVKAYMGKWFILNDKLYLQPIQEEYYHGGKLVNASPSMISEKELTGGKIIIQDVTDSSIHELALDFNIKTDENEPLAVKFGDKIFYYLSANNKEEIKEEVITQDITDEDDKDNTIYDFSKYEGEWYDTSFINVDEGVNMIKLDFSDDNKSAMITLVSSSEEKGFAEIKTETKFDHYGKGNFSYNDDLWGNKGSGEICISDDTVNIKIEETEIANSEKGFSLGFGNYVTKKDYNGIKKAMDILHKDYDYEDNHKGSYIPKTDDNDSVYFAYEGIDEKGRYIIGVRKCKDTVIVAWYYFEPDTFEVEVEEY
;
A
#
# COMPACT_ATOMS: atom_id res chain seq x y z
N MET A 1 -17.06 -27.27 20.43
CA MET A 1 -18.31 -26.58 20.02
C MET A 1 -17.96 -25.15 19.68
N LEU A 2 -18.28 -24.74 18.44
CA LEU A 2 -18.22 -23.38 17.87
C LEU A 2 -16.82 -22.73 17.75
N LYS A 3 -16.45 -22.08 16.65
CA LYS A 3 -16.93 -22.05 15.25
C LYS A 3 -15.88 -21.19 14.50
N ASN A 4 -15.50 -21.65 13.31
CA ASN A 4 -14.67 -20.96 12.33
C ASN A 4 -15.02 -19.47 12.21
N ILE A 5 -14.01 -18.59 12.28
CA ILE A 5 -14.07 -17.24 11.73
C ILE A 5 -13.35 -17.29 10.38
N LEU A 6 -14.17 -17.37 9.33
CA LEU A 6 -13.78 -17.18 7.94
C LEU A 6 -13.67 -15.66 7.73
N LEU A 7 -12.48 -15.13 7.44
CA LEU A 7 -12.31 -13.74 7.04
C LEU A 7 -12.86 -13.60 5.60
N ILE A 8 -14.09 -13.09 5.47
CA ILE A 8 -14.70 -12.79 4.17
C ILE A 8 -14.29 -11.36 3.79
N PHE A 9 -13.49 -11.22 2.73
CA PHE A 9 -13.35 -9.97 1.99
C PHE A 9 -14.69 -9.66 1.32
N THR A 10 -15.44 -8.70 1.88
CA THR A 10 -16.64 -8.15 1.23
C THR A 10 -16.27 -6.79 0.64
N LEU A 11 -16.00 -6.76 -0.67
CA LEU A 11 -16.08 -5.53 -1.44
C LEU A 11 -17.57 -5.17 -1.56
N LEU A 12 -17.96 -4.03 -1.01
CA LEU A 12 -19.36 -3.60 -0.89
C LEU A 12 -19.95 -3.26 -2.26
N PHE A 13 -20.93 -4.04 -2.72
CA PHE A 13 -21.78 -3.70 -3.88
C PHE A 13 -22.67 -2.49 -3.55
N LEU A 14 -22.57 -1.40 -4.32
CA LEU A 14 -23.60 -0.37 -4.38
C LEU A 14 -24.63 -0.73 -5.46
N LEU A 15 -25.72 -1.37 -5.04
CA LEU A 15 -26.96 -1.50 -5.82
C LEU A 15 -27.87 -0.31 -5.50
N VAL A 16 -28.15 0.52 -6.51
CA VAL A 16 -29.28 1.46 -6.48
C VAL A 16 -30.52 0.70 -6.93
N GLY A 17 -31.54 0.61 -6.07
CA GLY A 17 -32.84 0.06 -6.42
C GLY A 17 -33.91 0.49 -5.42
N CYS A 18 -34.69 1.51 -5.78
CA CYS A 18 -35.92 1.86 -5.07
C CYS A 18 -36.95 0.72 -5.12
N GLN A 19 -37.73 0.65 -4.04
CA GLN A 19 -38.72 -0.37 -3.70
C GLN A 19 -39.91 -0.45 -4.68
N ASN A 20 -40.53 -1.63 -4.76
CA ASN A 20 -41.97 -1.71 -4.49
C ASN A 20 -42.43 -3.10 -4.03
N GLN A 21 -43.25 -3.09 -2.99
CA GLN A 21 -43.91 -4.23 -2.35
C GLN A 21 -45.18 -4.63 -3.13
N ASN A 22 -45.47 -5.93 -3.20
CA ASN A 22 -46.80 -6.45 -2.85
C ASN A 22 -46.78 -7.98 -2.70
N SER A 23 -47.26 -8.43 -1.55
CA SER A 23 -47.46 -9.82 -1.15
C SER A 23 -48.72 -10.44 -1.75
N SER A 24 -48.73 -11.75 -1.96
CA SER A 24 -49.73 -12.64 -1.34
C SER A 24 -49.42 -14.12 -1.58
N ASN A 25 -49.43 -14.88 -0.48
CA ASN A 25 -49.36 -16.35 -0.36
C ASN A 25 -50.43 -17.10 -1.19
N THR A 26 -50.17 -18.34 -1.61
CA THR A 26 -50.61 -19.60 -0.94
C THR A 26 -50.49 -20.84 -1.85
N ASP A 27 -49.94 -21.89 -1.25
CA ASP A 27 -50.36 -23.31 -1.28
C ASP A 27 -50.28 -24.22 -2.53
N LYS A 28 -49.63 -25.38 -2.27
CA LYS A 28 -50.04 -26.78 -2.62
C LYS A 28 -49.74 -27.30 -4.03
N VAL A 29 -49.36 -28.56 -4.29
CA VAL A 29 -48.92 -29.76 -3.52
C VAL A 29 -48.62 -30.88 -4.55
N ILE A 30 -47.67 -31.80 -4.25
CA ILE A 30 -47.58 -33.23 -4.70
C ILE A 30 -47.18 -33.49 -6.19
N ASP A 31 -46.38 -34.48 -6.62
CA ASP A 31 -45.98 -35.79 -6.06
C ASP A 31 -44.57 -36.25 -6.52
N ASN A 32 -43.99 -37.17 -5.74
CA ASN A 32 -42.87 -38.05 -6.11
C ASN A 32 -43.42 -39.37 -6.67
N SER A 33 -42.82 -39.95 -7.71
CA SER A 33 -42.57 -41.40 -7.72
C SER A 33 -41.50 -41.84 -8.74
N ASP A 34 -40.68 -42.77 -8.24
CA ASP A 34 -40.01 -43.89 -8.94
C ASP A 34 -38.56 -43.75 -9.45
N LEU A 35 -37.67 -44.28 -8.59
CA LEU A 35 -36.33 -44.82 -8.83
C LEU A 35 -36.40 -46.14 -9.64
N GLU A 36 -35.44 -46.40 -10.54
CA GLU A 36 -34.51 -47.55 -10.48
C GLU A 36 -33.59 -47.71 -11.73
N ASN A 37 -32.27 -47.65 -11.45
CA ASN A 37 -31.08 -48.38 -11.95
C ASN A 37 -30.94 -49.05 -13.37
N VAL A 38 -29.84 -48.64 -14.03
CA VAL A 38 -28.69 -49.45 -14.55
C VAL A 38 -28.89 -50.42 -15.73
N ASP A 39 -28.30 -50.14 -16.90
CA ASP A 39 -26.98 -50.66 -17.36
C ASP A 39 -26.59 -50.24 -18.81
N LYS A 40 -25.28 -50.30 -19.09
CA LYS A 40 -24.51 -49.89 -20.29
C LYS A 40 -24.89 -50.61 -21.61
N VAL A 41 -24.78 -49.90 -22.75
CA VAL A 41 -24.28 -50.41 -24.06
C VAL A 41 -23.62 -49.25 -24.86
N GLU A 42 -22.46 -49.54 -25.47
CA GLU A 42 -21.56 -48.70 -26.30
C GLU A 42 -21.98 -48.58 -27.80
N GLU A 43 -21.24 -47.71 -28.52
CA GLU A 43 -21.07 -47.54 -29.99
C GLU A 43 -22.18 -46.76 -30.73
N ASP A 44 -21.97 -45.72 -31.55
CA ASP A 44 -20.80 -45.15 -32.26
C ASP A 44 -21.03 -43.66 -32.59
N ILE A 45 -19.97 -42.85 -32.77
CA ILE A 45 -19.67 -42.05 -33.98
C ILE A 45 -18.36 -41.24 -33.80
N GLU A 46 -17.37 -41.69 -34.57
CA GLU A 46 -16.19 -41.04 -35.20
C GLU A 46 -15.40 -39.94 -34.47
N VAL A 47 -14.23 -40.37 -33.99
CA VAL A 47 -13.04 -39.57 -33.74
C VAL A 47 -12.35 -39.26 -35.08
N ILE A 48 -12.22 -37.98 -35.43
CA ILE A 48 -11.16 -37.52 -36.34
C ILE A 48 -10.00 -37.07 -35.46
N ASP A 49 -8.99 -37.93 -35.38
CA ASP A 49 -7.68 -37.63 -34.82
C ASP A 49 -6.86 -36.87 -35.87
N ASN A 50 -6.53 -35.62 -35.57
CA ASN A 50 -5.46 -34.89 -36.24
C ASN A 50 -4.52 -34.36 -35.15
N ASN A 51 -3.63 -35.23 -34.66
CA ASN A 51 -2.37 -34.77 -34.09
C ASN A 51 -1.33 -34.67 -35.21
N ASP A 52 -1.03 -33.45 -35.66
CA ASP A 52 0.34 -33.03 -35.96
C ASP A 52 0.43 -31.50 -36.02
N GLY A 53 1.42 -30.93 -35.33
CA GLY A 53 1.71 -29.49 -35.36
C GLY A 53 1.49 -28.80 -34.02
N SER A 54 2.57 -28.62 -33.28
CA SER A 54 2.72 -27.56 -32.29
C SER A 54 2.31 -26.21 -32.89
N ASP A 55 1.15 -25.70 -32.47
CA ASP A 55 0.84 -24.28 -32.52
C ASP A 55 0.23 -23.97 -31.15
N ASP A 56 0.95 -23.20 -30.34
CA ASP A 56 0.42 -22.64 -29.11
C ASP A 56 -0.78 -21.77 -29.52
N ASN A 57 -1.97 -22.36 -29.54
CA ASN A 57 -3.23 -21.67 -29.80
C ASN A 57 -3.53 -20.78 -28.58
N ILE A 58 -2.80 -19.67 -28.48
CA ILE A 58 -3.13 -18.57 -27.58
C ILE A 58 -4.55 -18.15 -27.97
N LEU A 59 -5.52 -18.47 -27.11
CA LEU A 59 -6.89 -18.00 -27.26
C LEU A 59 -6.86 -16.48 -27.36
N GLU A 60 -7.10 -15.97 -28.56
CA GLU A 60 -6.99 -14.56 -28.86
C GLU A 60 -8.27 -13.85 -28.38
N TYR A 61 -8.25 -13.39 -27.12
CA TYR A 61 -9.37 -12.67 -26.52
C TYR A 61 -9.35 -11.20 -26.96
N LYS A 62 -9.79 -10.97 -28.20
CA LYS A 62 -9.85 -9.64 -28.78
C LYS A 62 -11.22 -9.00 -28.61
N LEU A 63 -11.21 -7.79 -28.08
CA LEU A 63 -12.41 -6.96 -27.96
C LEU A 63 -12.32 -5.79 -28.93
N VAL A 64 -13.32 -5.62 -29.79
CA VAL A 64 -13.41 -4.47 -30.69
C VAL A 64 -14.38 -3.43 -30.10
N LEU A 65 -13.85 -2.25 -29.78
CA LEU A 65 -14.60 -1.10 -29.27
C LEU A 65 -14.42 0.10 -30.20
N ASN A 66 -15.47 0.50 -30.94
CA ASN A 66 -15.45 1.67 -31.83
C ASN A 66 -14.23 1.74 -32.77
N ASN A 67 -13.92 0.63 -33.45
CA ASN A 67 -12.76 0.47 -34.34
C ASN A 67 -11.39 0.43 -33.65
N MET A 68 -11.34 0.29 -32.32
CA MET A 68 -10.13 -0.08 -31.59
C MET A 68 -10.20 -1.56 -31.22
N GLU A 69 -9.15 -2.29 -31.52
CA GLU A 69 -8.97 -3.69 -31.11
C GLU A 69 -8.11 -3.71 -29.86
N VAL A 70 -8.55 -4.41 -28.82
CA VAL A 70 -7.85 -4.54 -27.55
C VAL A 70 -7.64 -6.02 -27.26
N ASP A 71 -6.39 -6.41 -27.00
CA ASP A 71 -6.04 -7.77 -26.59
C ASP A 71 -6.14 -7.93 -25.07
N LEU A 72 -7.14 -8.68 -24.61
CA LEU A 72 -7.43 -8.91 -23.19
C LEU A 72 -6.41 -9.84 -22.48
N ASN A 73 -5.42 -10.36 -23.19
CA ASN A 73 -4.30 -11.10 -22.61
C ASN A 73 -3.10 -10.21 -22.26
N SER A 74 -3.04 -9.03 -22.87
CA SER A 74 -1.96 -8.06 -22.67
C SER A 74 -2.27 -7.09 -21.53
N THR A 75 -1.23 -6.48 -20.97
CA THR A 75 -1.39 -5.37 -20.04
C THR A 75 -1.63 -4.09 -20.82
N PHE A 76 -2.60 -3.29 -20.38
CA PHE A 76 -2.96 -2.02 -21.00
C PHE A 76 -2.08 -0.90 -20.47
N THR A 77 -1.81 0.05 -21.36
CA THR A 77 -1.23 1.35 -21.03
C THR A 77 -2.34 2.39 -20.89
N PHE A 78 -2.09 3.44 -20.10
CA PHE A 78 -3.05 4.56 -20.01
C PHE A 78 -3.32 5.19 -21.39
N LYS A 79 -2.30 5.30 -22.25
CA LYS A 79 -2.43 5.88 -23.59
C LYS A 79 -3.46 5.15 -24.43
N GLU A 80 -3.45 3.82 -24.41
CA GLU A 80 -4.40 2.98 -25.16
C GLU A 80 -5.84 3.19 -24.71
N ILE A 81 -6.08 3.33 -23.40
CA ILE A 81 -7.43 3.40 -22.87
C ILE A 81 -7.95 4.83 -22.64
N SER A 82 -7.09 5.84 -22.67
CA SER A 82 -7.41 7.24 -22.32
C SER A 82 -8.50 7.87 -23.19
N ASN A 83 -8.62 7.44 -24.45
CA ASN A 83 -9.61 7.94 -25.40
C ASN A 83 -10.90 7.10 -25.43
N ILE A 84 -10.99 6.05 -24.62
CA ILE A 84 -12.17 5.20 -24.52
C ILE A 84 -13.23 5.92 -23.66
N SER A 85 -14.47 5.97 -24.16
CA SER A 85 -15.58 6.54 -23.40
C SER A 85 -15.81 5.78 -22.09
N LYS A 86 -16.31 6.45 -21.04
CA LYS A 86 -16.64 5.78 -19.75
C LYS A 86 -17.54 4.55 -19.93
N GLU A 87 -18.48 4.61 -20.87
CA GLU A 87 -19.35 3.48 -21.18
C GLU A 87 -18.56 2.28 -21.73
N ASN A 88 -17.62 2.53 -22.65
CA ASN A 88 -16.79 1.50 -23.25
C ASN A 88 -15.68 1.02 -22.31
N LEU A 89 -15.15 1.87 -21.42
CA LEU A 89 -14.25 1.45 -20.35
C LEU A 89 -14.95 0.45 -19.42
N SER A 90 -16.22 0.67 -19.12
CA SER A 90 -16.99 -0.28 -18.34
C SER A 90 -17.19 -1.61 -19.08
N ILE A 91 -17.39 -1.57 -20.40
CA ILE A 91 -17.42 -2.80 -21.22
C ILE A 91 -16.04 -3.48 -21.19
N LEU A 92 -14.94 -2.74 -21.37
CA LEU A 92 -13.58 -3.29 -21.35
C LEU A 92 -13.25 -3.95 -20.00
N ARG A 93 -13.58 -3.30 -18.88
CA ARG A 93 -13.43 -3.88 -17.53
C ARG A 93 -14.23 -5.16 -17.39
N ASN A 94 -15.47 -5.17 -17.89
CA ASN A 94 -16.30 -6.38 -17.82
C ASN A 94 -15.80 -7.48 -18.78
N ALA A 95 -15.12 -7.13 -19.86
CA ALA A 95 -14.58 -8.11 -20.80
C ALA A 95 -13.47 -8.97 -20.16
N ILE A 96 -12.72 -8.41 -19.21
CA ILE A 96 -11.74 -9.15 -18.40
C ILE A 96 -12.41 -10.31 -17.65
N PHE A 97 -13.56 -10.06 -17.00
CA PHE A 97 -14.33 -11.15 -16.36
C PHE A 97 -14.99 -12.08 -17.39
N ALA A 98 -15.45 -11.53 -18.51
CA ALA A 98 -16.07 -12.30 -19.59
C ALA A 98 -15.09 -13.31 -20.20
N LYS A 99 -13.79 -12.98 -20.31
CA LYS A 99 -12.71 -13.89 -20.74
C LYS A 99 -12.72 -15.22 -19.98
N TYR A 100 -13.05 -15.17 -18.70
CA TYR A 100 -13.12 -16.34 -17.83
C TYR A 100 -14.49 -17.03 -17.82
N GLY A 101 -15.49 -16.48 -18.51
CA GLY A 101 -16.84 -17.03 -18.59
C GLY A 101 -17.79 -16.51 -17.50
N TYR A 102 -17.51 -15.34 -16.91
CA TYR A 102 -18.39 -14.75 -15.90
C TYR A 102 -19.82 -14.54 -16.43
N VAL A 103 -20.83 -14.98 -15.67
CA VAL A 103 -22.25 -14.82 -16.02
C VAL A 103 -22.77 -13.50 -15.49
N PHE A 104 -23.11 -12.57 -16.39
CA PHE A 104 -23.55 -11.23 -16.01
C PHE A 104 -25.04 -11.20 -15.65
N SER A 105 -25.36 -10.76 -14.43
CA SER A 105 -26.75 -10.47 -14.03
C SER A 105 -27.31 -9.20 -14.67
N THR A 106 -26.43 -8.27 -15.06
CA THR A 106 -26.81 -7.02 -15.70
C THR A 106 -27.01 -7.24 -17.20
N SER A 107 -28.25 -7.08 -17.66
CA SER A 107 -28.68 -7.37 -19.03
C SER A 107 -27.84 -6.66 -20.11
N LYS A 108 -27.33 -5.45 -19.84
CA LYS A 108 -26.44 -4.74 -20.76
C LYS A 108 -25.17 -5.53 -21.09
N TYR A 109 -24.49 -6.07 -20.08
CA TYR A 109 -23.24 -6.81 -20.27
C TYR A 109 -23.51 -8.20 -20.83
N ASP A 110 -24.53 -8.90 -20.31
CA ASP A 110 -24.93 -10.22 -20.82
C ASP A 110 -25.26 -10.16 -22.33
N ASN A 111 -26.12 -9.22 -22.74
CA ASN A 111 -26.48 -9.04 -24.16
C ASN A 111 -25.30 -8.61 -25.04
N PHE A 112 -24.30 -7.92 -24.47
CA PHE A 112 -23.11 -7.51 -25.19
C PHE A 112 -22.15 -8.69 -25.40
N PHE A 113 -21.85 -9.44 -24.33
CA PHE A 113 -20.87 -10.52 -24.37
C PHE A 113 -21.39 -11.78 -25.06
N ARG A 114 -22.69 -12.10 -24.99
CA ARG A 114 -23.29 -13.20 -25.77
C ARG A 114 -23.15 -13.08 -27.29
N LYS A 115 -22.78 -11.91 -27.80
CA LYS A 115 -22.50 -11.67 -29.23
C LYS A 115 -21.03 -11.87 -29.59
N GLN A 116 -20.15 -12.00 -28.61
CA GLN A 116 -18.73 -12.22 -28.84
C GLN A 116 -18.47 -13.72 -29.04
N SER A 117 -17.73 -14.07 -30.09
CA SER A 117 -17.46 -15.47 -30.44
C SER A 117 -16.61 -16.21 -29.41
N TRP A 118 -15.83 -15.48 -28.62
CA TRP A 118 -14.94 -16.02 -27.58
C TRP A 118 -15.60 -16.10 -26.19
N TYR A 119 -16.82 -15.58 -26.00
CA TYR A 119 -17.47 -15.59 -24.69
C TYR A 119 -18.27 -16.86 -24.47
N GLU A 120 -17.86 -17.65 -23.48
CA GLU A 120 -18.53 -18.87 -23.05
C GLU A 120 -18.94 -18.76 -21.57
N PRO A 121 -20.24 -18.54 -21.25
CA PRO A 121 -20.70 -18.39 -19.87
C PRO A 121 -20.57 -19.71 -19.07
N LYS A 122 -20.01 -19.63 -17.86
CA LYS A 122 -19.75 -20.76 -16.96
C LYS A 122 -20.49 -20.59 -15.64
N GLU A 123 -21.65 -21.23 -15.52
CA GLU A 123 -22.49 -21.22 -14.31
C GLU A 123 -21.80 -21.83 -13.06
N THR A 124 -20.68 -22.53 -13.25
CA THR A 124 -19.92 -23.16 -12.17
C THR A 124 -18.97 -22.21 -11.44
N ILE A 125 -18.74 -20.99 -11.95
CA ILE A 125 -17.85 -20.02 -11.31
C ILE A 125 -18.56 -19.37 -10.13
N THR A 126 -18.14 -19.71 -8.91
CA THR A 126 -18.71 -19.15 -7.68
C THR A 126 -18.01 -17.87 -7.22
N ASP A 127 -16.73 -17.73 -7.52
CA ASP A 127 -15.94 -16.52 -7.29
C ASP A 127 -15.04 -16.30 -8.51
N ILE A 128 -15.20 -15.18 -9.19
CA ILE A 128 -14.42 -14.84 -10.38
C ILE A 128 -13.01 -14.34 -10.02
N ASN A 129 -12.84 -13.80 -8.82
CA ASN A 129 -11.59 -13.14 -8.42
C ASN A 129 -10.44 -14.13 -8.32
N VAL A 130 -10.71 -15.40 -8.03
CA VAL A 130 -9.69 -16.46 -7.95
C VAL A 130 -9.13 -16.87 -9.32
N LEU A 131 -9.77 -16.43 -10.41
CA LEU A 131 -9.36 -16.76 -11.78
C LEU A 131 -8.54 -15.64 -12.44
N LEU A 132 -8.57 -14.43 -11.87
CA LEU A 132 -7.87 -13.27 -12.42
C LEU A 132 -6.37 -13.41 -12.22
N ASN A 133 -5.61 -13.14 -13.26
CA ASN A 133 -4.15 -13.07 -13.19
C ASN A 133 -3.66 -11.65 -12.87
N GLU A 134 -2.35 -11.47 -12.75
CA GLU A 134 -1.72 -10.18 -12.47
C GLU A 134 -2.07 -9.10 -13.53
N ASN A 135 -2.03 -9.44 -14.82
CA ASN A 135 -2.39 -8.51 -15.90
C ASN A 135 -3.85 -8.07 -15.80
N ASP A 136 -4.76 -8.99 -15.47
CA ASP A 136 -6.18 -8.67 -15.30
C ASP A 136 -6.40 -7.67 -14.16
N LEU A 137 -5.71 -7.87 -13.03
CA LEU A 137 -5.80 -6.97 -11.88
C LEU A 137 -5.23 -5.59 -12.18
N LEU A 138 -4.10 -5.52 -12.89
CA LEU A 138 -3.51 -4.26 -13.37
C LEU A 138 -4.45 -3.52 -14.31
N ASN A 139 -5.02 -4.23 -15.28
CA ASN A 139 -5.96 -3.68 -16.24
C ASN A 139 -7.24 -3.19 -15.56
N ILE A 140 -7.78 -3.94 -14.60
CA ILE A 140 -8.95 -3.54 -13.82
C ILE A 140 -8.67 -2.25 -13.04
N ASP A 141 -7.55 -2.16 -12.31
CA ASP A 141 -7.19 -0.96 -11.54
C ASP A 141 -7.02 0.25 -12.45
N LEU A 142 -6.29 0.10 -13.56
CA LEU A 142 -6.07 1.15 -14.55
C LEU A 142 -7.40 1.64 -15.16
N ILE A 143 -8.29 0.73 -15.55
CA ILE A 143 -9.61 1.08 -16.10
C ILE A 143 -10.48 1.78 -15.06
N LEU A 144 -10.49 1.31 -13.81
CA LEU A 144 -11.25 1.92 -12.73
C LEU A 144 -10.78 3.36 -12.44
N LYS A 145 -9.47 3.60 -12.46
CA LYS A 145 -8.88 4.95 -12.37
C LYS A 145 -9.33 5.81 -13.56
N ALA A 146 -9.28 5.29 -14.79
CA ALA A 146 -9.75 6.01 -15.99
C ALA A 146 -11.27 6.32 -15.96
N GLU A 147 -12.09 5.42 -15.41
CA GLU A 147 -13.53 5.65 -15.19
C GLU A 147 -13.81 6.61 -14.02
N LYS A 148 -12.78 6.91 -13.22
CA LYS A 148 -12.81 7.64 -11.94
C LYS A 148 -13.77 6.99 -10.93
N ASN A 149 -13.71 5.67 -10.82
CA ASN A 149 -14.59 4.88 -9.97
C ASN A 149 -13.94 4.58 -8.61
N PHE A 150 -13.82 5.61 -7.76
CA PHE A 150 -13.17 5.51 -6.44
C PHE A 150 -13.71 4.40 -5.54
N ASN A 151 -15.01 4.10 -5.62
CA ASN A 151 -15.67 3.12 -4.75
C ASN A 151 -15.28 1.67 -5.05
N ALA A 152 -14.79 1.39 -6.27
CA ALA A 152 -14.44 0.04 -6.71
C ALA A 152 -12.92 -0.18 -6.79
N LEU A 153 -12.10 0.85 -6.53
CA LEU A 153 -10.65 0.71 -6.48
C LEU A 153 -10.22 -0.21 -5.34
N SER A 154 -9.20 -1.01 -5.58
CA SER A 154 -8.52 -1.78 -4.53
C SER A 154 -7.92 -0.83 -3.50
N ASN A 155 -7.93 -1.19 -2.22
CA ASN A 155 -7.21 -0.41 -1.19
C ASN A 155 -5.69 -0.56 -1.29
N ASN A 156 -5.19 -1.52 -2.08
CA ASN A 156 -3.77 -1.62 -2.31
C ASN A 156 -3.30 -0.49 -3.26
N LEU A 157 -2.19 0.15 -2.89
CA LEU A 157 -1.63 1.29 -3.61
C LEU A 157 -0.51 0.85 -4.55
N THR A 158 -0.49 1.40 -5.76
CA THR A 158 0.70 1.27 -6.62
C THR A 158 1.91 1.93 -5.96
N VAL A 159 3.14 1.58 -6.39
CA VAL A 159 4.39 2.18 -5.87
C VAL A 159 4.37 3.72 -5.91
N VAL A 160 3.87 4.31 -7.01
CA VAL A 160 3.74 5.77 -7.16
C VAL A 160 2.70 6.37 -6.22
N GLU A 161 1.64 5.63 -5.90
CA GLU A 161 0.66 6.08 -4.91
C GLU A 161 1.21 5.95 -3.49
N GLN A 162 1.90 4.85 -3.20
CA GLN A 162 2.55 4.63 -1.91
C GLN A 162 3.51 5.78 -1.56
N SER A 163 4.27 6.30 -2.53
CA SER A 163 5.17 7.46 -2.32
C SER A 163 4.46 8.77 -1.99
N LEU A 164 3.14 8.85 -2.22
CA LEU A 164 2.32 10.01 -1.86
C LEU A 164 1.70 9.89 -0.46
N VAL A 165 1.70 8.71 0.16
CA VAL A 165 1.19 8.52 1.52
C VAL A 165 1.99 9.35 2.51
N GLY A 166 1.31 10.06 3.41
CA GLY A 166 1.92 10.95 4.40
C GLY A 166 1.31 12.35 4.40
N PHE A 167 2.01 13.30 5.01
CA PHE A 167 1.56 14.69 5.15
C PHE A 167 2.36 15.62 4.24
N TRP A 168 1.71 16.61 3.65
CA TRP A 168 2.28 17.51 2.66
C TRP A 168 1.79 18.93 2.91
N HIS A 169 2.68 19.87 3.18
CA HIS A 169 2.35 21.23 3.63
C HIS A 169 2.84 22.29 2.67
N GLU A 170 2.14 23.43 2.62
CA GLU A 170 2.43 24.52 1.68
C GLU A 170 3.79 25.20 1.89
N THR A 171 4.39 25.03 3.08
CA THR A 171 5.76 25.50 3.37
C THR A 171 6.65 24.37 3.87
N PRO A 172 7.96 24.46 3.62
CA PRO A 172 8.93 23.43 4.04
C PRO A 172 9.09 23.32 5.57
N TYR A 173 8.61 24.30 6.34
CA TYR A 173 8.67 24.33 7.80
C TYR A 173 7.31 24.68 8.40
N VAL A 174 7.02 24.15 9.59
CA VAL A 174 5.81 24.48 10.36
C VAL A 174 6.18 25.42 11.51
N ALA A 175 5.54 26.59 11.57
CA ALA A 175 5.72 27.56 12.65
C ALA A 175 4.54 27.49 13.64
N ALA A 176 4.20 28.61 14.29
CA ALA A 176 2.97 28.68 15.10
C ALA A 176 1.73 28.70 14.18
N GLY A 177 1.26 27.52 13.81
CA GLY A 177 0.10 27.30 12.94
C GLY A 177 0.44 26.55 11.65
N TYR A 178 -0.59 25.94 11.06
CA TYR A 178 -0.50 25.24 9.78
C TYR A 178 -1.00 26.12 8.63
N GLY A 179 -0.22 26.16 7.55
CA GLY A 179 -0.66 26.52 6.22
C GLY A 179 -1.59 25.46 5.61
N GLU A 180 -1.79 25.47 4.29
CA GLU A 180 -2.50 24.38 3.61
C GLU A 180 -1.76 23.04 3.80
N VAL A 181 -2.50 21.97 4.10
CA VAL A 181 -1.95 20.62 4.33
C VAL A 181 -2.77 19.58 3.58
N TYR A 182 -2.14 18.73 2.79
CA TYR A 182 -2.69 17.44 2.38
C TYR A 182 -2.19 16.33 3.30
N LYS A 183 -3.07 15.36 3.58
CA LYS A 183 -2.71 14.06 4.16
C LYS A 183 -3.28 12.96 3.28
N PHE A 184 -2.44 12.04 2.83
CA PHE A 184 -2.86 10.86 2.07
C PHE A 184 -2.62 9.61 2.91
N ASN A 185 -3.63 8.74 3.01
CA ASN A 185 -3.57 7.49 3.76
C ASN A 185 -3.51 6.28 2.81
N SER A 186 -2.98 5.16 3.31
CA SER A 186 -2.83 3.91 2.58
C SER A 186 -4.16 3.27 2.13
N ASP A 187 -5.29 3.64 2.75
CA ASP A 187 -6.64 3.16 2.40
C ASP A 187 -7.34 4.03 1.32
N ARG A 188 -6.55 4.78 0.55
CA ARG A 188 -7.00 5.75 -0.45
C ARG A 188 -7.85 6.88 0.10
N THR A 189 -7.87 7.12 1.41
CA THR A 189 -8.49 8.33 1.97
C THR A 189 -7.49 9.48 2.02
N TYR A 190 -7.99 10.71 1.86
CA TYR A 190 -7.19 11.92 2.06
C TYR A 190 -7.93 12.93 2.93
N SER A 191 -7.17 13.84 3.54
CA SER A 191 -7.68 15.13 4.00
C SER A 191 -6.88 16.28 3.41
N PHE A 192 -7.55 17.39 3.17
CA PHE A 192 -6.95 18.67 2.80
C PHE A 192 -7.42 19.72 3.79
N HIS A 193 -6.52 20.33 4.53
CA HIS A 193 -6.81 21.39 5.50
C HIS A 193 -6.41 22.73 4.90
N PHE A 194 -7.30 23.71 4.98
CA PHE A 194 -6.98 25.09 4.61
C PHE A 194 -6.09 25.74 5.66
N SER A 195 -5.28 26.70 5.21
CA SER A 195 -4.43 27.52 6.08
C SER A 195 -5.19 28.08 7.30
N GLN A 196 -4.63 27.87 8.48
CA GLN A 196 -5.17 28.35 9.75
C GLN A 196 -5.13 29.87 9.87
N TYR A 197 -4.29 30.52 9.07
CA TYR A 197 -4.16 31.98 9.01
C TYR A 197 -5.29 32.66 8.26
N ILE A 198 -6.16 31.90 7.56
CA ILE A 198 -7.37 32.42 6.92
C ILE A 198 -8.55 32.22 7.88
N GLY A 199 -8.82 33.27 8.68
CA GLY A 199 -9.76 33.24 9.78
C GLY A 199 -11.24 33.34 9.37
N ASP A 200 -11.56 33.80 8.17
CA ASP A 200 -12.93 33.94 7.67
C ASP A 200 -13.43 32.74 6.84
N ASN A 201 -12.56 31.75 6.60
CA ASN A 201 -12.90 30.50 5.95
C ASN A 201 -13.88 29.69 6.81
N ARG A 202 -15.07 29.42 6.25
CA ARG A 202 -16.06 28.55 6.89
C ARG A 202 -15.73 27.08 6.70
N VAL A 203 -15.28 26.69 5.52
CA VAL A 203 -14.75 25.34 5.27
C VAL A 203 -13.30 25.32 5.76
N LYS A 204 -12.97 24.38 6.63
CA LYS A 204 -11.64 24.21 7.24
C LYS A 204 -10.88 23.04 6.65
N ALA A 205 -11.58 22.01 6.20
CA ALA A 205 -10.97 20.89 5.53
C ALA A 205 -11.93 20.20 4.57
N TYR A 206 -11.37 19.49 3.58
CA TYR A 206 -12.06 18.45 2.82
C TYR A 206 -11.47 17.09 3.18
N MET A 207 -12.32 16.06 3.25
CA MET A 207 -11.90 14.66 3.36
C MET A 207 -12.57 13.84 2.28
N GLY A 208 -11.85 12.85 1.75
CA GLY A 208 -12.34 12.14 0.58
C GLY A 208 -11.47 10.97 0.16
N LYS A 209 -11.57 10.60 -1.11
CA LYS A 209 -10.78 9.53 -1.73
C LYS A 209 -9.81 10.08 -2.78
N TRP A 210 -8.68 9.40 -2.95
CA TRP A 210 -7.63 9.81 -3.88
C TRP A 210 -7.03 8.64 -4.67
N PHE A 211 -6.48 8.94 -5.84
CA PHE A 211 -5.61 8.05 -6.61
C PHE A 211 -4.72 8.86 -7.56
N ILE A 212 -3.68 8.23 -8.11
CA ILE A 212 -2.82 8.81 -9.15
C ILE A 212 -3.03 8.08 -10.47
N LEU A 213 -3.11 8.84 -11.56
CA LEU A 213 -3.16 8.30 -12.92
C LEU A 213 -2.51 9.27 -13.91
N ASN A 214 -1.46 8.83 -14.60
CA ASN A 214 -0.77 9.59 -15.66
C ASN A 214 -0.38 11.01 -15.19
N ASP A 215 0.47 11.08 -14.17
CA ASP A 215 1.01 12.33 -13.61
C ASP A 215 -0.07 13.33 -13.19
N LYS A 216 -1.23 12.81 -12.77
CA LYS A 216 -2.32 13.59 -12.19
C LYS A 216 -2.80 12.95 -10.92
N LEU A 217 -3.06 13.81 -9.93
CA LEU A 217 -3.72 13.47 -8.69
C LEU A 217 -5.23 13.73 -8.85
N TYR A 218 -6.02 12.70 -8.56
CA TYR A 218 -7.48 12.78 -8.58
C TYR A 218 -8.01 12.77 -7.15
N LEU A 219 -8.81 13.77 -6.80
CA LEU A 219 -9.39 13.94 -5.47
C LEU A 219 -10.91 13.97 -5.57
N GLN A 220 -11.59 13.07 -4.85
CA GLN A 220 -13.04 13.12 -4.69
C GLN A 220 -13.38 13.52 -3.26
N PRO A 221 -13.84 14.76 -3.01
CA PRO A 221 -14.29 15.17 -1.69
C PRO A 221 -15.61 14.46 -1.35
N ILE A 222 -15.72 13.97 -0.13
CA ILE A 222 -16.92 13.29 0.40
C ILE A 222 -17.46 14.06 1.60
N GLN A 223 -16.57 14.52 2.47
CA GLN A 223 -16.91 15.29 3.66
C GLN A 223 -16.13 16.60 3.72
N GLU A 224 -16.69 17.57 4.42
CA GLU A 224 -16.01 18.81 4.78
C GLU A 224 -16.10 19.06 6.28
N GLU A 225 -15.04 19.61 6.84
CA GLU A 225 -15.04 20.22 8.16
C GLU A 225 -15.47 21.69 8.01
N TYR A 226 -16.53 22.09 8.70
CA TYR A 226 -17.21 23.36 8.49
C TYR A 226 -17.57 24.08 9.80
N TYR A 227 -17.40 25.40 9.82
CA TYR A 227 -17.85 26.27 10.91
C TYR A 227 -19.34 26.61 10.82
N HIS A 228 -20.13 25.94 11.65
CA HIS A 228 -21.54 26.23 11.85
C HIS A 228 -21.77 27.38 12.84
N GLY A 229 -22.56 28.38 12.42
CA GLY A 229 -22.81 29.58 13.20
C GLY A 229 -21.62 30.55 13.23
N GLY A 230 -21.39 31.16 14.39
CA GLY A 230 -20.33 32.15 14.61
C GLY A 230 -20.58 33.52 13.98
N LYS A 231 -19.74 34.50 14.32
CA LYS A 231 -19.76 35.85 13.76
C LYS A 231 -18.38 36.22 13.25
N LEU A 232 -18.36 36.91 12.12
CA LEU A 232 -17.14 37.56 11.62
C LEU A 232 -16.86 38.80 12.47
N VAL A 233 -15.69 38.81 13.09
CA VAL A 233 -15.14 39.96 13.81
C VAL A 233 -13.86 40.41 13.13
N ASN A 234 -13.31 41.56 13.52
CA ASN A 234 -12.00 41.98 13.03
C ASN A 234 -10.96 40.95 13.47
N ALA A 235 -10.10 40.55 12.55
CA ALA A 235 -9.14 39.50 12.82
C ALA A 235 -8.05 39.93 13.80
N SER A 236 -7.51 38.96 14.54
CA SER A 236 -6.29 39.14 15.33
C SER A 236 -5.08 39.41 14.41
N PRO A 237 -4.02 40.07 14.91
CA PRO A 237 -2.83 40.40 14.10
C PRO A 237 -2.10 39.19 13.48
N SER A 238 -2.39 37.98 13.96
CA SER A 238 -1.84 36.72 13.46
C SER A 238 -2.58 36.16 12.24
N MET A 239 -3.68 36.78 11.80
CA MET A 239 -4.47 36.33 10.65
C MET A 239 -4.07 37.08 9.38
N ILE A 240 -4.15 36.38 8.24
CA ILE A 240 -3.99 36.96 6.90
C ILE A 240 -5.29 37.64 6.44
N SER A 241 -6.45 37.09 6.81
CA SER A 241 -7.75 37.66 6.48
C SER A 241 -8.08 38.89 7.32
N GLU A 242 -8.83 39.85 6.76
CA GLU A 242 -9.28 41.03 7.50
C GLU A 242 -10.24 40.70 8.66
N LYS A 243 -10.93 39.56 8.54
CA LYS A 243 -11.90 39.08 9.52
C LYS A 243 -11.57 37.67 9.99
N GLU A 244 -12.02 37.35 11.19
CA GLU A 244 -11.98 35.99 11.73
C GLU A 244 -13.35 35.58 12.26
N LEU A 245 -13.66 34.29 12.12
CA LEU A 245 -14.87 33.69 12.68
C LEU A 245 -14.67 33.37 14.16
N THR A 246 -15.57 33.88 15.00
CA THR A 246 -15.57 33.58 16.44
C THR A 246 -16.91 33.02 16.91
N GLY A 247 -16.88 32.16 17.92
CA GLY A 247 -18.06 31.57 18.55
C GLY A 247 -18.86 30.58 17.67
N GLY A 248 -18.29 30.13 16.55
CA GLY A 248 -18.83 29.05 15.73
C GLY A 248 -18.45 27.68 16.30
N LYS A 249 -19.19 26.64 15.91
CA LYS A 249 -18.86 25.24 16.21
C LYS A 249 -18.38 24.56 14.95
N ILE A 250 -17.30 23.80 15.06
CA ILE A 250 -16.85 22.92 13.99
C ILE A 250 -17.77 21.69 13.93
N ILE A 251 -18.24 21.37 12.73
CA ILE A 251 -18.97 20.14 12.43
C ILE A 251 -18.37 19.48 11.18
N ILE A 252 -18.55 18.18 11.06
CA ILE A 252 -18.25 17.42 9.84
C ILE A 252 -19.58 17.12 9.16
N GLN A 253 -19.66 17.39 7.86
CA GLN A 253 -20.84 17.12 7.04
C GLN A 253 -20.44 16.63 5.66
N ASP A 254 -21.37 15.99 4.94
CA ASP A 254 -21.15 15.63 3.55
C ASP A 254 -21.04 16.91 2.69
N VAL A 255 -20.16 16.88 1.69
CA VAL A 255 -20.02 18.00 0.76
C VAL A 255 -21.27 18.15 -0.11
N THR A 256 -21.60 19.40 -0.42
CA THR A 256 -22.70 19.69 -1.36
C THR A 256 -22.31 19.38 -2.81
N ASP A 257 -21.02 19.40 -3.11
CA ASP A 257 -20.43 19.06 -4.41
C ASP A 257 -19.30 18.05 -4.21
N SER A 258 -19.50 16.83 -4.72
CA SER A 258 -18.51 15.73 -4.70
C SER A 258 -17.81 15.57 -6.05
N SER A 259 -17.74 16.66 -6.83
CA SER A 259 -17.03 16.67 -8.11
C SER A 259 -15.56 16.32 -7.94
N ILE A 260 -15.03 15.54 -8.87
CA ILE A 260 -13.65 15.08 -8.83
C ILE A 260 -12.74 16.21 -9.29
N HIS A 261 -11.78 16.57 -8.46
CA HIS A 261 -10.74 17.54 -8.77
C HIS A 261 -9.52 16.83 -9.36
N GLU A 262 -9.04 17.34 -10.49
CA GLU A 262 -7.80 16.89 -11.11
C GLU A 262 -6.71 17.93 -10.87
N LEU A 263 -5.59 17.49 -10.32
CA LEU A 263 -4.42 18.33 -10.12
C LEU A 263 -3.27 17.73 -10.92
N ALA A 264 -2.55 18.57 -11.67
CA ALA A 264 -1.26 18.16 -12.23
C ALA A 264 -0.36 17.69 -11.07
N LEU A 265 0.32 16.57 -11.25
CA LEU A 265 1.20 16.00 -10.26
C LEU A 265 2.61 15.99 -10.82
N ASP A 266 3.55 16.56 -10.07
CA ASP A 266 4.95 16.58 -10.48
C ASP A 266 5.83 16.26 -9.26
N PHE A 267 6.53 15.13 -9.34
CA PHE A 267 7.52 14.74 -8.34
C PHE A 267 8.91 15.31 -8.65
N ASN A 268 9.15 15.80 -9.87
CA ASN A 268 10.45 16.26 -10.36
C ASN A 268 10.61 17.78 -10.21
N ILE A 269 10.28 18.30 -9.02
CA ILE A 269 10.49 19.71 -8.73
C ILE A 269 11.91 19.92 -8.23
N LYS A 270 12.58 20.93 -8.78
CA LYS A 270 13.84 21.42 -8.22
C LYS A 270 13.53 22.34 -7.06
N THR A 271 13.76 21.86 -5.85
CA THR A 271 13.80 22.64 -4.62
C THR A 271 15.25 23.00 -4.30
N ASP A 272 15.45 23.95 -3.38
CA ASP A 272 16.80 24.22 -2.88
C ASP A 272 17.32 22.98 -2.12
N GLU A 273 18.63 22.72 -2.14
CA GLU A 273 19.30 21.53 -1.55
C GLU A 273 19.07 21.31 -0.03
N ASN A 274 18.29 22.17 0.65
CA ASN A 274 17.98 22.04 2.07
C ASN A 274 16.46 22.02 2.34
N GLU A 275 15.66 21.96 1.28
CA GLU A 275 14.21 21.87 1.38
C GLU A 275 13.78 20.40 1.32
N PRO A 276 12.82 19.98 2.15
CA PRO A 276 12.30 18.62 2.09
C PRO A 276 11.72 18.26 0.74
N LEU A 277 11.64 16.96 0.42
CA LEU A 277 11.05 16.56 -0.87
C LEU A 277 9.70 17.23 -1.05
N ALA A 278 9.61 17.88 -2.18
CA ALA A 278 8.40 18.51 -2.59
C ALA A 278 7.71 17.70 -3.67
N VAL A 279 6.42 17.95 -3.77
CA VAL A 279 5.57 17.48 -4.85
C VAL A 279 4.69 18.65 -5.27
N LYS A 280 4.46 18.77 -6.57
CA LYS A 280 3.58 19.81 -7.09
C LYS A 280 2.19 19.26 -7.18
N PHE A 281 1.24 19.93 -6.54
CA PHE A 281 -0.19 19.69 -6.74
C PHE A 281 -0.79 20.89 -7.49
N GLY A 282 -1.11 20.70 -8.77
CA GLY A 282 -1.56 21.75 -9.66
C GLY A 282 -0.46 22.80 -9.84
N ASP A 283 -0.73 24.02 -9.37
CA ASP A 283 0.20 25.15 -9.48
C ASP A 283 1.02 25.39 -8.20
N LYS A 284 0.72 24.67 -7.11
CA LYS A 284 1.35 24.85 -5.81
C LYS A 284 2.32 23.73 -5.50
N ILE A 285 3.41 24.09 -4.85
CA ILE A 285 4.39 23.15 -4.33
C ILE A 285 3.99 22.82 -2.89
N PHE A 286 4.00 21.53 -2.57
CA PHE A 286 3.81 21.04 -1.22
C PHE A 286 5.02 20.24 -0.81
N TYR A 287 5.46 20.49 0.40
CA TYR A 287 6.61 19.90 1.00
C TYR A 287 6.15 18.75 1.85
N TYR A 288 6.76 17.59 1.70
CA TYR A 288 6.51 16.51 2.63
C TYR A 288 6.77 17.04 4.04
N LEU A 289 5.84 16.80 4.94
CA LEU A 289 6.03 16.91 6.36
C LEU A 289 6.06 15.48 6.87
N SER A 290 7.24 14.92 6.90
CA SER A 290 7.50 13.79 7.75
C SER A 290 7.25 14.20 9.22
N ALA A 291 7.28 13.22 10.11
CA ALA A 291 8.06 13.45 11.31
C ALA A 291 9.55 13.58 10.86
N ASN A 292 9.89 14.72 10.23
CA ASN A 292 11.15 15.19 9.61
C ASN A 292 11.68 14.46 8.36
N ASN A 293 11.72 15.20 7.25
CA ASN A 293 11.64 14.80 5.84
C ASN A 293 12.87 14.01 5.34
N LYS A 294 12.79 13.15 4.34
CA LYS A 294 13.21 13.28 2.92
C LYS A 294 14.46 14.09 2.56
N GLU A 295 15.51 13.37 2.14
CA GLU A 295 16.31 13.53 0.91
C GLU A 295 17.30 12.33 0.82
N GLU A 296 17.71 11.72 -0.30
CA GLU A 296 17.96 12.16 -1.68
C GLU A 296 17.86 10.95 -2.65
N ILE A 297 16.96 11.00 -3.65
CA ILE A 297 17.15 10.26 -4.91
C ILE A 297 18.05 11.16 -5.76
N LYS A 298 19.31 10.77 -5.92
CA LYS A 298 20.20 11.45 -6.86
C LYS A 298 19.74 11.16 -8.28
N GLU A 299 19.49 12.24 -9.03
CA GLU A 299 19.53 12.24 -10.49
C GLU A 299 20.92 11.73 -10.94
N GLU A 300 21.05 10.43 -11.17
CA GLU A 300 21.95 9.97 -12.21
C GLU A 300 21.19 10.03 -13.53
N VAL A 301 21.56 11.03 -14.32
CA VAL A 301 21.29 11.11 -15.75
C VAL A 301 21.77 9.80 -16.38
N ILE A 302 20.84 8.87 -16.57
CA ILE A 302 21.02 7.79 -17.53
C ILE A 302 20.89 8.45 -18.90
N THR A 303 22.03 8.89 -19.45
CA THR A 303 22.18 8.94 -20.91
C THR A 303 22.09 7.50 -21.40
N GLN A 304 20.88 7.00 -21.61
CA GLN A 304 20.67 5.92 -22.55
C GLN A 304 20.83 6.55 -23.93
N ASP A 305 21.95 6.23 -24.57
CA ASP A 305 22.04 6.24 -26.03
C ASP A 305 20.92 5.31 -26.54
N ILE A 306 19.75 5.89 -26.80
CA ILE A 306 18.72 5.26 -27.61
C ILE A 306 19.22 5.39 -29.04
N THR A 307 20.06 4.43 -29.44
CA THR A 307 20.11 4.05 -30.85
C THR A 307 18.90 3.18 -31.12
N ASP A 308 18.11 3.63 -32.08
CA ASP A 308 16.88 3.02 -32.57
C ASP A 308 16.97 1.49 -32.78
N GLU A 309 15.78 0.90 -32.63
CA GLU A 309 15.24 -0.36 -33.18
C GLU A 309 14.97 -1.46 -32.14
N ASP A 310 13.66 -1.67 -31.93
CA ASP A 310 13.00 -2.85 -31.37
C ASP A 310 13.47 -3.36 -29.99
N ASP A 311 12.76 -3.00 -28.91
CA ASP A 311 12.22 -4.05 -28.04
C ASP A 311 11.09 -3.61 -27.10
N LYS A 312 10.34 -4.62 -26.68
CA LYS A 312 9.01 -4.64 -26.08
C LYS A 312 8.84 -3.88 -24.76
N ASP A 313 7.65 -3.31 -24.67
CA ASP A 313 6.89 -2.88 -23.49
C ASP A 313 6.91 -3.90 -22.33
N ASN A 314 7.99 -3.93 -21.54
CA ASN A 314 8.15 -4.85 -20.41
C ASN A 314 8.73 -4.19 -19.14
N THR A 315 8.39 -2.94 -18.86
CA THR A 315 8.60 -2.34 -17.54
C THR A 315 7.28 -2.30 -16.82
N ILE A 316 7.08 -3.04 -15.72
CA ILE A 316 6.00 -2.58 -14.82
C ILE A 316 6.42 -2.55 -13.34
N TYR A 317 7.21 -3.50 -12.82
CA TYR A 317 7.77 -3.39 -11.45
C TYR A 317 9.15 -4.05 -11.39
N ASP A 318 10.16 -3.28 -10.97
CA ASP A 318 11.52 -3.73 -10.72
C ASP A 318 11.85 -3.49 -9.25
N PHE A 319 12.01 -4.59 -8.51
CA PHE A 319 12.33 -4.57 -7.09
C PHE A 319 13.80 -4.84 -6.80
N SER A 320 14.65 -5.01 -7.83
CA SER A 320 16.08 -5.32 -7.68
C SER A 320 16.85 -4.24 -6.90
N LYS A 321 16.32 -3.02 -6.78
CA LYS A 321 16.91 -1.99 -5.90
C LYS A 321 16.94 -2.39 -4.42
N TYR A 322 16.13 -3.37 -3.99
CA TYR A 322 16.10 -3.89 -2.64
C TYR A 322 17.07 -5.08 -2.43
N GLU A 323 17.86 -5.44 -3.45
CA GLU A 323 18.90 -6.47 -3.38
C GLU A 323 19.88 -6.20 -2.23
N GLY A 324 20.19 -7.25 -1.45
CA GLY A 324 21.23 -7.20 -0.43
C GLY A 324 20.75 -7.45 0.99
N GLU A 325 21.55 -6.99 1.95
CA GLU A 325 21.38 -7.25 3.38
C GLU A 325 20.71 -6.08 4.12
N TRP A 326 19.73 -6.41 4.94
CA TRP A 326 18.86 -5.51 5.70
C TRP A 326 18.85 -5.94 7.17
N TYR A 327 19.02 -5.02 8.10
CA TYR A 327 19.30 -5.30 9.51
C TYR A 327 18.22 -4.71 10.43
N ASP A 328 17.76 -5.48 11.40
CA ASP A 328 16.73 -5.09 12.37
C ASP A 328 17.30 -4.12 13.42
N THR A 329 16.65 -2.98 13.60
CA THR A 329 17.08 -1.97 14.58
C THR A 329 16.48 -2.18 15.98
N SER A 330 15.52 -3.09 16.14
CA SER A 330 14.76 -3.28 17.38
C SER A 330 15.59 -3.88 18.52
N PHE A 331 16.68 -4.59 18.19
CA PHE A 331 17.56 -5.27 19.16
C PHE A 331 19.04 -4.87 19.03
N ILE A 332 19.30 -3.68 18.49
CA ILE A 332 20.63 -3.23 18.07
C ILE A 332 21.67 -3.12 19.22
N ASN A 333 21.20 -3.04 20.47
CA ASN A 333 22.03 -2.88 21.67
C ASN A 333 22.33 -4.18 22.40
N VAL A 334 21.86 -5.32 21.90
CA VAL A 334 22.23 -6.62 22.48
C VAL A 334 23.65 -6.91 22.03
N ASP A 335 24.58 -7.00 23.00
CA ASP A 335 26.03 -6.98 22.71
C ASP A 335 26.52 -8.10 21.80
N GLU A 336 25.75 -9.17 21.60
CA GLU A 336 26.22 -10.38 20.94
C GLU A 336 25.10 -11.09 20.15
N GLY A 337 24.52 -10.41 19.15
CA GLY A 337 23.51 -10.96 18.25
C GLY A 337 23.21 -10.09 17.02
N VAL A 338 22.69 -10.70 15.95
CA VAL A 338 22.26 -10.01 14.73
C VAL A 338 20.94 -10.60 14.21
N ASN A 339 20.01 -9.70 13.91
CA ASN A 339 18.76 -9.96 13.21
C ASN A 339 18.83 -9.31 11.82
N MET A 340 18.70 -10.10 10.75
CA MET A 340 18.93 -9.65 9.38
C MET A 340 18.04 -10.36 8.36
N ILE A 341 17.73 -9.67 7.26
CA ILE A 341 17.10 -10.19 6.05
C ILE A 341 18.10 -10.01 4.91
N LYS A 342 18.25 -11.02 4.05
CA LYS A 342 18.95 -10.91 2.78
C LYS A 342 17.96 -11.18 1.65
N LEU A 343 17.93 -10.29 0.67
CA LEU A 343 17.13 -10.41 -0.54
C LEU A 343 18.08 -10.64 -1.72
N ASP A 344 17.92 -11.79 -2.40
CA ASP A 344 18.58 -12.09 -3.66
C ASP A 344 17.50 -12.24 -4.75
N PHE A 345 17.32 -11.21 -5.57
CA PHE A 345 16.33 -11.15 -6.65
C PHE A 345 16.74 -12.03 -7.84
N SER A 346 15.74 -12.62 -8.47
CA SER A 346 15.91 -13.36 -9.72
C SER A 346 15.87 -12.43 -10.93
N ASP A 347 16.26 -12.93 -12.10
CA ASP A 347 16.29 -12.15 -13.37
C ASP A 347 14.92 -11.55 -13.76
N ASP A 348 13.82 -12.01 -13.15
CA ASP A 348 12.48 -11.45 -13.35
C ASP A 348 12.21 -10.15 -12.57
N ASN A 349 13.15 -9.73 -11.70
CA ASN A 349 13.07 -8.59 -10.79
C ASN A 349 11.83 -8.53 -9.90
N LYS A 350 11.11 -9.65 -9.73
CA LYS A 350 9.84 -9.77 -9.00
C LYS A 350 9.81 -10.95 -8.03
N SER A 351 10.71 -11.90 -8.19
CA SER A 351 10.91 -13.02 -7.29
C SER A 351 12.24 -12.85 -6.56
N ALA A 352 12.28 -13.18 -5.28
CA ALA A 352 13.50 -13.13 -4.49
C ALA A 352 13.64 -14.36 -3.59
N MET A 353 14.88 -14.83 -3.47
CA MET A 353 15.28 -15.68 -2.35
C MET A 353 15.44 -14.78 -1.13
N ILE A 354 14.69 -15.07 -0.08
CA ILE A 354 14.76 -14.42 1.22
C ILE A 354 15.57 -15.31 2.16
N THR A 355 16.62 -14.75 2.76
CA THR A 355 17.34 -15.38 3.88
C THR A 355 17.14 -14.54 5.13
N LEU A 356 16.41 -15.05 6.11
CA LEU A 356 16.19 -14.43 7.40
C LEU A 356 17.17 -15.05 8.40
N VAL A 357 17.90 -14.23 9.15
CA VAL A 357 18.86 -14.67 10.16
C VAL A 357 18.52 -14.00 11.49
N SER A 358 18.49 -14.80 12.55
CA SER A 358 18.35 -14.34 13.94
C SER A 358 19.42 -15.04 14.76
N SER A 359 20.28 -14.30 15.45
CA SER A 359 21.42 -14.88 16.18
C SER A 359 21.62 -14.25 17.55
N SER A 360 22.00 -15.06 18.54
CA SER A 360 22.57 -14.58 19.80
C SER A 360 23.60 -15.56 20.38
N GLU A 361 24.57 -15.06 21.17
CA GLU A 361 25.58 -15.90 21.82
C GLU A 361 24.98 -16.89 22.83
N GLU A 362 23.93 -16.50 23.56
CA GLU A 362 23.29 -17.38 24.55
C GLU A 362 22.34 -18.41 23.93
N LYS A 363 21.64 -18.05 22.84
CA LYS A 363 20.55 -18.87 22.26
C LYS A 363 20.95 -19.61 20.98
N GLY A 364 22.06 -19.25 20.35
CA GLY A 364 22.53 -19.79 19.07
C GLY A 364 22.00 -19.00 17.87
N PHE A 365 22.16 -19.55 16.66
CA PHE A 365 21.68 -18.92 15.42
C PHE A 365 20.51 -19.70 14.82
N ALA A 366 19.54 -18.98 14.28
CA ALA A 366 18.41 -19.49 13.53
C ALA A 366 18.43 -18.86 12.14
N GLU A 367 18.06 -19.63 11.12
CA GLU A 367 18.04 -19.19 9.72
C GLU A 367 16.81 -19.74 9.01
N ILE A 368 16.08 -18.87 8.32
CA ILE A 368 15.03 -19.25 7.38
C ILE A 368 15.50 -18.89 5.98
N LYS A 369 15.48 -19.86 5.08
CA LYS A 369 15.73 -19.62 3.65
C LYS A 369 14.51 -20.05 2.85
N THR A 370 13.91 -19.12 2.12
CA THR A 370 12.66 -19.31 1.40
C THR A 370 12.57 -18.39 0.19
N GLU A 371 11.65 -18.67 -0.71
CA GLU A 371 11.40 -17.84 -1.89
C GLU A 371 10.08 -17.09 -1.72
N THR A 372 10.02 -15.89 -2.26
CA THR A 372 8.78 -15.16 -2.45
C THR A 372 8.69 -14.59 -3.85
N LYS A 373 7.47 -14.35 -4.29
CA LYS A 373 7.17 -13.51 -5.44
C LYS A 373 6.39 -12.31 -4.95
N PHE A 374 6.86 -11.12 -5.27
CA PHE A 374 6.20 -9.87 -4.94
C PHE A 374 5.06 -9.62 -5.92
N ASP A 375 3.89 -9.28 -5.38
CA ASP A 375 2.80 -8.72 -6.16
C ASP A 375 3.14 -7.30 -6.62
N HIS A 376 2.29 -6.72 -7.46
CA HIS A 376 2.49 -5.37 -7.98
C HIS A 376 2.37 -4.25 -6.94
N TYR A 377 2.02 -4.60 -5.70
CA TYR A 377 1.97 -3.70 -4.55
C TYR A 377 3.22 -3.86 -3.67
N GLY A 378 4.22 -4.65 -4.08
CA GLY A 378 5.43 -4.88 -3.31
C GLY A 378 5.22 -5.82 -2.11
N LYS A 379 4.16 -6.65 -2.12
CA LYS A 379 3.88 -7.63 -1.07
C LYS A 379 4.21 -9.04 -1.53
N GLY A 380 4.99 -9.75 -0.73
CA GLY A 380 5.34 -11.15 -0.93
C GLY A 380 4.90 -12.00 0.25
N ASN A 381 4.37 -13.19 -0.01
CA ASN A 381 4.11 -14.19 1.02
C ASN A 381 5.17 -15.29 0.96
N PHE A 382 5.56 -15.83 2.11
CA PHE A 382 6.51 -16.93 2.18
C PHE A 382 6.11 -17.96 3.24
N SER A 383 6.67 -19.16 3.12
CA SER A 383 6.55 -20.21 4.13
C SER A 383 7.89 -20.90 4.35
N TYR A 384 8.10 -21.45 5.54
CA TYR A 384 9.34 -22.14 5.89
C TYR A 384 9.04 -23.38 6.74
N ASN A 385 9.84 -24.41 6.54
CA ASN A 385 9.64 -25.72 7.17
C ASN A 385 10.58 -25.97 8.36
N ASP A 386 11.68 -25.23 8.44
CA ASP A 386 12.68 -25.31 9.49
C ASP A 386 13.39 -23.95 9.58
N ASP A 387 13.60 -23.45 10.80
CA ASP A 387 14.43 -22.29 11.12
C ASP A 387 15.81 -22.70 11.68
N LEU A 388 16.19 -23.96 11.45
CA LEU A 388 17.32 -24.68 12.04
C LEU A 388 17.13 -25.10 13.51
N TRP A 389 15.95 -24.87 14.07
CA TRP A 389 15.54 -25.32 15.41
C TRP A 389 14.33 -26.25 15.39
N GLY A 390 13.88 -26.65 14.20
CA GLY A 390 12.72 -27.50 13.98
C GLY A 390 11.39 -26.74 13.99
N ASN A 391 11.41 -25.39 13.94
CA ASN A 391 10.20 -24.59 13.86
C ASN A 391 9.78 -24.36 12.40
N LYS A 392 8.47 -24.29 12.16
CA LYS A 392 7.87 -24.04 10.85
C LYS A 392 6.86 -22.90 10.94
N GLY A 393 6.65 -22.19 9.84
CA GLY A 393 5.71 -21.08 9.82
C GLY A 393 5.54 -20.46 8.45
N SER A 394 4.89 -19.31 8.45
CA SER A 394 4.69 -18.47 7.27
C SER A 394 4.91 -17.01 7.63
N GLY A 395 5.00 -16.16 6.62
CA GLY A 395 5.07 -14.73 6.83
C GLY A 395 4.75 -13.94 5.58
N GLU A 396 4.65 -12.63 5.78
CA GLU A 396 4.47 -11.63 4.75
C GLU A 396 5.68 -10.69 4.79
N ILE A 397 6.22 -10.38 3.62
CA ILE A 397 7.24 -9.36 3.42
C ILE A 397 6.63 -8.23 2.58
N CYS A 398 6.90 -6.99 2.97
CA CYS A 398 6.49 -5.79 2.24
C CYS A 398 7.74 -4.96 1.95
N ILE A 399 7.90 -4.55 0.69
CA ILE A 399 8.98 -3.67 0.25
C ILE A 399 8.38 -2.35 -0.26
N SER A 400 8.79 -1.24 0.36
CA SER A 400 8.33 0.11 0.02
C SER A 400 9.29 1.16 0.57
N ASP A 401 9.48 2.28 -0.13
CA ASP A 401 10.17 3.47 0.39
C ASP A 401 11.54 3.18 1.03
N ASP A 402 12.37 2.40 0.34
CA ASP A 402 13.71 1.96 0.81
C ASP A 402 13.72 1.29 2.19
N THR A 403 12.58 0.72 2.59
CA THR A 403 12.43 -0.12 3.78
C THR A 403 11.99 -1.52 3.39
N VAL A 404 12.46 -2.49 4.16
CA VAL A 404 11.97 -3.88 4.13
C VAL A 404 11.23 -4.11 5.44
N ASN A 405 9.98 -4.54 5.35
CA ASN A 405 9.14 -4.88 6.48
C ASN A 405 8.77 -6.36 6.43
N ILE A 406 8.80 -7.04 7.57
CA ILE A 406 8.42 -8.44 7.65
C ILE A 406 7.47 -8.70 8.81
N LYS A 407 6.53 -9.62 8.59
CA LYS A 407 5.64 -10.15 9.61
C LYS A 407 5.67 -11.67 9.55
N ILE A 408 6.06 -12.29 10.65
CA ILE A 408 6.11 -13.75 10.78
C ILE A 408 4.88 -14.24 11.56
N GLU A 409 4.25 -15.29 11.06
CA GLU A 409 3.17 -16.03 11.68
C GLU A 409 3.66 -17.47 11.94
N GLU A 410 4.06 -17.78 13.18
CA GLU A 410 4.52 -19.11 13.56
C GLU A 410 3.35 -20.09 13.71
N THR A 411 3.48 -21.31 13.19
CA THR A 411 2.44 -22.35 13.31
C THR A 411 2.94 -23.60 14.04
N GLU A 412 2.44 -23.75 15.27
CA GLU A 412 2.40 -24.95 16.12
C GLU A 412 3.73 -25.60 16.54
N ILE A 413 3.93 -25.59 17.88
CA ILE A 413 5.00 -26.21 18.68
C ILE A 413 6.38 -25.58 18.42
N ALA A 414 6.48 -24.29 18.73
CA ALA A 414 7.75 -23.60 18.81
C ALA A 414 8.61 -24.22 19.92
N ASN A 415 9.88 -24.48 19.63
CA ASN A 415 10.90 -24.59 20.66
C ASN A 415 11.15 -23.18 21.23
N SER A 416 10.21 -22.70 22.05
CA SER A 416 10.06 -21.29 22.45
C SER A 416 11.29 -20.68 23.15
N GLU A 417 12.23 -21.51 23.62
CA GLU A 417 13.48 -21.05 24.24
C GLU A 417 14.54 -20.63 23.21
N LYS A 418 14.43 -21.10 21.95
CA LYS A 418 15.47 -21.00 20.90
C LYS A 418 14.94 -20.60 19.52
N GLY A 419 13.70 -20.14 19.44
CA GLY A 419 13.01 -19.80 18.20
C GLY A 419 13.47 -18.48 17.58
N PHE A 420 13.11 -18.33 16.31
CA PHE A 420 13.30 -17.15 15.49
C PHE A 420 12.62 -15.91 16.11
N SER A 421 13.38 -14.86 16.45
CA SER A 421 12.83 -13.64 17.07
C SER A 421 13.21 -12.40 16.26
N LEU A 422 12.72 -12.35 15.02
CA LEU A 422 12.66 -11.08 14.30
C LEU A 422 11.51 -10.25 14.88
N GLY A 423 11.83 -9.04 15.35
CA GLY A 423 10.82 -8.11 15.86
C GLY A 423 9.88 -7.66 14.74
N PHE A 424 8.72 -7.15 15.12
CA PHE A 424 7.97 -6.26 14.23
C PHE A 424 8.82 -5.00 14.08
N GLY A 425 9.49 -4.79 12.95
CA GLY A 425 10.48 -3.74 12.85
C GLY A 425 10.85 -3.34 11.43
N ASN A 426 11.36 -2.12 11.33
CA ASN A 426 11.97 -1.58 10.12
C ASN A 426 13.38 -2.16 9.98
N TYR A 427 13.69 -2.69 8.80
CA TYR A 427 15.04 -3.12 8.48
C TYR A 427 15.76 -2.05 7.68
N VAL A 428 17.03 -1.83 8.00
CA VAL A 428 17.87 -0.78 7.39
C VAL A 428 19.14 -1.36 6.78
N THR A 429 19.85 -0.59 5.98
CA THR A 429 21.13 -1.03 5.42
C THR A 429 22.18 -1.27 6.51
N LYS A 430 23.20 -2.08 6.21
CA LYS A 430 24.33 -2.32 7.12
C LYS A 430 25.04 -1.04 7.57
N LYS A 431 25.14 -0.05 6.66
CA LYS A 431 25.76 1.24 6.96
C LYS A 431 24.99 1.94 8.06
N ASP A 432 23.66 2.02 7.89
CA ASP A 432 22.79 2.72 8.84
C ASP A 432 22.71 1.98 10.16
N TYR A 433 22.63 0.65 10.15
CA TYR A 433 22.71 -0.18 11.36
C TYR A 433 23.94 0.17 12.21
N ASN A 434 25.14 0.20 11.63
CA ASN A 434 26.35 0.52 12.39
C ASN A 434 26.34 1.95 12.97
N GLY A 435 25.78 2.90 12.22
CA GLY A 435 25.64 4.28 12.69
C GLY A 435 24.64 4.41 13.84
N ILE A 436 23.47 3.79 13.72
CA ILE A 436 22.44 3.76 14.76
C ILE A 436 22.99 3.10 16.03
N LYS A 437 23.71 1.97 15.91
CA LYS A 437 24.34 1.31 17.06
C LYS A 437 25.27 2.26 17.81
N LYS A 438 26.14 2.96 17.08
CA LYS A 438 27.08 3.92 17.68
C LYS A 438 26.37 5.11 18.32
N ALA A 439 25.26 5.59 17.75
CA ALA A 439 24.44 6.63 18.36
C ALA A 439 23.84 6.17 19.70
N MET A 440 23.28 4.96 19.75
CA MET A 440 22.74 4.38 20.97
C MET A 440 23.83 4.09 22.03
N ASP A 441 25.03 3.67 21.62
CA ASP A 441 26.19 3.51 22.53
C ASP A 441 26.60 4.84 23.19
N ILE A 442 26.50 5.97 22.47
CA ILE A 442 26.79 7.30 23.01
C ILE A 442 25.73 7.69 24.06
N LEU A 443 24.44 7.50 23.75
CA LEU A 443 23.37 7.75 24.70
C LEU A 443 23.48 6.90 25.97
N HIS A 444 23.86 5.63 25.81
CA HIS A 444 24.13 4.74 26.94
C HIS A 444 25.25 5.30 27.82
N LYS A 445 26.34 5.78 27.23
CA LYS A 445 27.47 6.28 28.00
C LYS A 445 27.19 7.61 28.72
N ASP A 446 26.44 8.50 28.08
CA ASP A 446 26.23 9.88 28.56
C ASP A 446 25.09 10.00 29.58
N TYR A 447 24.13 9.06 29.55
CA TYR A 447 23.03 9.00 30.51
C TYR A 447 23.17 7.71 31.35
N ASP A 448 23.14 7.82 32.68
CA ASP A 448 23.43 6.74 33.65
C ASP A 448 22.37 5.60 33.67
N TYR A 449 22.19 4.94 32.52
CA TYR A 449 21.30 3.81 32.28
C TYR A 449 22.06 2.48 32.39
N GLU A 450 21.36 1.43 32.82
CA GLU A 450 21.83 0.04 32.74
C GLU A 450 21.07 -0.70 31.62
N ASP A 451 21.81 -1.44 30.78
CA ASP A 451 21.24 -2.37 29.80
C ASP A 451 20.58 -3.54 30.52
N ASN A 452 19.32 -3.82 30.20
CA ASN A 452 18.59 -4.96 30.75
C ASN A 452 18.78 -6.26 29.95
N HIS A 453 19.64 -6.24 28.92
CA HIS A 453 19.93 -7.33 27.98
C HIS A 453 18.68 -7.85 27.22
N LYS A 454 17.64 -7.04 27.14
CA LYS A 454 16.39 -7.28 26.40
C LYS A 454 16.07 -6.15 25.41
N GLY A 455 17.06 -5.34 25.06
CA GLY A 455 16.88 -4.17 24.19
C GLY A 455 16.11 -3.02 24.85
N SER A 456 16.08 -2.95 26.19
CA SER A 456 15.50 -1.82 26.92
C SER A 456 16.48 -1.28 27.96
N TYR A 457 16.45 0.04 28.15
CA TYR A 457 17.29 0.71 29.14
C TYR A 457 16.51 0.91 30.43
N ILE A 458 17.18 0.83 31.59
CA ILE A 458 16.57 1.11 32.90
C ILE A 458 17.49 2.11 33.62
N PRO A 459 16.99 3.24 34.13
CA PRO A 459 17.81 4.14 34.96
C PRO A 459 18.22 3.43 36.26
N LYS A 460 19.44 3.66 36.77
CA LYS A 460 20.03 2.97 37.95
C LYS A 460 19.27 3.04 39.27
N THR A 461 18.19 3.82 39.35
CA THR A 461 17.39 3.97 40.57
C THR A 461 15.96 3.51 40.32
N ASP A 462 15.48 2.57 41.14
CA ASP A 462 14.14 1.97 41.15
C ASP A 462 13.01 3.01 41.23
N ASP A 463 12.69 3.66 40.12
CA ASP A 463 11.48 4.45 39.94
C ASP A 463 10.69 3.93 38.74
N ASN A 464 9.36 3.94 38.86
CA ASN A 464 8.38 3.41 37.91
C ASN A 464 8.33 4.17 36.54
N ASP A 465 9.40 4.87 36.16
CA ASP A 465 9.56 5.72 34.98
C ASP A 465 10.75 5.26 34.10
N SER A 466 11.00 3.95 33.98
CA SER A 466 12.05 3.44 33.07
C SER A 466 11.80 3.87 31.63
N VAL A 467 12.87 4.19 30.89
CA VAL A 467 12.82 4.61 29.49
C VAL A 467 13.72 3.75 28.61
N TYR A 468 13.32 3.51 27.36
CA TYR A 468 14.13 2.82 26.36
C TYR A 468 14.39 3.70 25.14
N PHE A 469 15.50 3.45 24.46
CA PHE A 469 15.84 4.06 23.18
C PHE A 469 15.27 3.22 22.04
N ALA A 470 14.60 3.86 21.10
CA ALA A 470 14.13 3.23 19.87
C ALA A 470 14.63 4.04 18.67
N TYR A 471 15.06 3.34 17.62
CA TYR A 471 15.31 3.99 16.34
C TYR A 471 13.96 4.39 15.74
N GLU A 472 13.78 5.68 15.50
CA GLU A 472 12.53 6.24 14.97
C GLU A 472 12.62 6.53 13.47
N GLY A 473 13.82 6.40 12.89
CA GLY A 473 14.10 6.74 11.50
C GLY A 473 15.38 7.56 11.36
N ILE A 474 15.66 7.92 10.12
CA ILE A 474 16.67 8.91 9.75
C ILE A 474 15.92 10.21 9.43
N ASP A 475 16.39 11.33 9.96
CA ASP A 475 15.88 12.65 9.58
C ASP A 475 16.48 13.12 8.24
N GLU A 476 16.02 14.27 7.77
CA GLU A 476 16.38 14.85 6.46
C GLU A 476 17.84 15.23 6.33
N LYS A 477 18.51 15.42 7.47
CA LYS A 477 19.96 15.70 7.50
C LYS A 477 20.77 14.41 7.50
N GLY A 478 20.12 13.26 7.29
CA GLY A 478 20.72 11.94 7.41
C GLY A 478 20.92 11.52 8.87
N ARG A 479 20.48 12.31 9.86
CA ARG A 479 20.78 12.05 11.26
C ARG A 479 19.91 10.93 11.80
N TYR A 480 20.51 10.06 12.60
CA TYR A 480 19.75 9.01 13.27
C TYR A 480 18.87 9.62 14.34
N ILE A 481 17.55 9.38 14.25
CA ILE A 481 16.57 9.78 15.26
C ILE A 481 16.44 8.64 16.27
N ILE A 482 16.86 8.92 17.50
CA ILE A 482 16.71 8.00 18.62
C ILE A 482 15.67 8.57 19.58
N GLY A 483 14.51 7.92 19.64
CA GLY A 483 13.42 8.28 20.53
C GLY A 483 13.62 7.68 21.91
N VAL A 484 13.41 8.50 22.94
CA VAL A 484 13.36 8.05 24.34
C VAL A 484 11.92 7.84 24.71
N ARG A 485 11.56 6.61 25.06
CA ARG A 485 10.18 6.22 25.36
C ARG A 485 10.05 5.66 26.75
N LYS A 486 8.98 6.02 27.45
CA LYS A 486 8.63 5.36 28.71
C LYS A 486 8.22 3.91 28.47
N CYS A 487 8.76 2.97 29.26
CA CYS A 487 8.45 1.54 29.12
C CYS A 487 6.97 1.23 29.40
N LYS A 488 6.29 2.04 30.21
CA LYS A 488 4.93 1.75 30.69
C LYS A 488 3.83 2.05 29.67
N ASP A 489 3.95 3.16 28.96
CA ASP A 489 2.93 3.68 28.05
C ASP A 489 3.49 4.06 26.68
N THR A 490 4.78 3.75 26.41
CA THR A 490 5.49 4.01 25.15
C THR A 490 5.54 5.47 24.72
N VAL A 491 5.19 6.38 25.65
CA VAL A 491 5.19 7.83 25.42
C VAL A 491 6.62 8.29 25.16
N ILE A 492 6.79 8.98 24.03
CA ILE A 492 8.03 9.64 23.68
C ILE A 492 8.20 10.85 24.61
N VAL A 493 9.35 10.95 25.24
CA VAL A 493 9.70 12.05 26.16
C VAL A 493 10.83 12.92 25.63
N ALA A 494 11.63 12.41 24.69
CA ALA A 494 12.66 13.17 24.00
C ALA A 494 13.05 12.51 22.67
N TRP A 495 13.55 13.31 21.74
CA TRP A 495 14.20 12.89 20.51
C TRP A 495 15.66 13.33 20.50
N TYR A 496 16.53 12.42 20.08
CA TYR A 496 17.97 12.66 19.90
C TYR A 496 18.32 12.49 18.44
N TYR A 497 18.93 13.51 17.86
CA TYR A 497 19.33 13.54 16.46
C TYR A 497 20.85 13.43 16.35
N PHE A 498 21.35 12.34 15.77
CA PHE A 498 22.78 12.06 15.66
C PHE A 498 23.30 12.22 14.23
N GLU A 499 24.28 13.11 14.04
CA GLU A 499 25.03 13.18 12.79
C GLU A 499 25.77 11.86 12.48
N PRO A 500 25.56 11.21 11.31
CA PRO A 500 26.08 9.86 11.05
C PRO A 500 27.60 9.74 11.04
N ASP A 501 28.29 10.83 10.70
CA ASP A 501 29.74 10.85 10.55
C ASP A 501 30.43 11.40 11.82
N THR A 502 29.91 12.51 12.35
CA THR A 502 30.51 13.22 13.51
C THR A 502 29.96 12.75 14.85
N PHE A 503 28.74 12.21 14.86
CA PHE A 503 27.97 11.86 16.06
C PHE A 503 27.72 13.04 17.00
N GLU A 504 27.69 14.26 16.45
CA GLU A 504 27.14 15.42 17.14
C GLU A 504 25.64 15.21 17.38
N VAL A 505 25.17 15.60 18.58
CA VAL A 505 23.82 15.31 19.04
C VAL A 505 23.02 16.59 19.32
N GLU A 506 21.82 16.66 18.75
CA GLU A 506 20.80 17.66 19.07
C GLU A 506 19.65 16.98 19.83
N VAL A 507 19.11 17.64 20.85
CA VAL A 507 18.07 17.09 21.74
C VAL A 507 16.82 17.95 21.69
N GLU A 508 15.67 17.29 21.46
CA GLU A 508 14.34 17.89 21.54
C GLU A 508 13.54 17.20 22.65
N GLU A 509 13.28 17.91 23.75
CA GLU A 509 12.55 17.41 24.92
C GLU A 509 11.07 17.83 24.86
N TYR A 510 10.17 16.94 25.31
CA TYR A 510 8.71 17.13 25.23
C TYR A 510 8.00 17.20 26.59
#